data_AF-A0AAU4MR58-F1
#
_entry.id   AF-A0AAU4MR58-F1
#
_cell.length_a   1.000
_cell.length_b   1.000
_cell.length_c   1.000
_cell.angle_alpha   90.00
_cell.angle_beta   90.00
_cell.angle_gamma   90.00
#
_symmetry.space_group_name_H-M   'P 1'
#
loop_
_entity.id
_entity.type
_entity.pdbx_description
1 polymer ?
#
loop_
_entity_poly.entity_id
_entity_poly.type
_entity_poly.pdbx_seq_one_letter_code
_entity_poly.pdbx_strand_id
1 'polypeptide(L)'
;MNPLKLLSSLSTRRTSLALALVATSVLTTALATPTAAAPADSASPARTADTRLERQIEGLLQHNEGAERVGKDRVRLAPGVEMTVVPSTRAAADGTGDCRTGYACVWQHRDATGYRLDFYYYGSYTLSNYTMPDGSSWQDKVSSYYNAQTGGAWIVGRNWDSDLGGLEWIFGGPGGRYEALVSANDQADVIELYA
;
A
#
# COMPACT_ATOMS: atom_id res chain seq x y z
N MET A 1 -36.55 -25.37 15.62
CA MET A 1 -36.95 -25.11 14.23
C MET A 1 -35.73 -24.56 13.50
N ASN A 2 -35.18 -25.33 12.56
CA ASN A 2 -33.96 -24.99 11.83
C ASN A 2 -34.29 -24.24 10.54
N PRO A 3 -33.57 -23.17 10.17
CA PRO A 3 -33.61 -22.64 8.81
C PRO A 3 -32.65 -23.40 7.89
N LEU A 4 -33.17 -23.72 6.70
CA LEU A 4 -32.53 -24.49 5.64
C LEU A 4 -31.45 -23.67 4.92
N LYS A 5 -30.32 -24.34 4.63
CA LYS A 5 -29.19 -23.85 3.85
C LYS A 5 -29.57 -23.77 2.36
N LEU A 6 -29.40 -22.59 1.75
CA LEU A 6 -29.39 -22.42 0.29
C LEU A 6 -27.96 -22.66 -0.21
N LEU A 7 -27.76 -23.71 -1.01
CA LEU A 7 -26.50 -23.97 -1.70
C LEU A 7 -26.58 -23.40 -3.12
N SER A 8 -25.71 -22.44 -3.42
CA SER A 8 -25.57 -21.82 -4.73
C SER A 8 -24.58 -22.61 -5.60
N SER A 9 -24.96 -22.80 -6.86
CA SER A 9 -24.25 -23.52 -7.92
C SER A 9 -23.00 -22.77 -8.40
N LEU A 10 -21.85 -23.47 -8.51
CA LEU A 10 -20.68 -22.99 -9.24
C LEU A 10 -20.55 -23.78 -10.56
N SER A 11 -20.81 -23.07 -11.67
CA SER A 11 -20.56 -23.53 -13.03
C SER A 11 -19.15 -23.12 -13.45
N THR A 12 -18.23 -24.07 -13.49
CA THR A 12 -16.85 -23.87 -13.96
C THR A 12 -16.80 -24.00 -15.48
N ARG A 13 -16.78 -22.89 -16.21
CA ARG A 13 -16.42 -22.91 -17.64
C ARG A 13 -14.91 -22.77 -17.81
N ARG A 14 -14.34 -23.83 -18.37
CA ARG A 14 -12.99 -23.89 -18.95
C ARG A 14 -12.96 -23.11 -20.26
N THR A 15 -11.94 -22.29 -20.47
CA THR A 15 -11.51 -21.88 -21.81
C THR A 15 -9.99 -21.78 -21.86
N SER A 16 -9.39 -22.79 -22.49
CA SER A 16 -8.02 -22.79 -23.00
C SER A 16 -7.95 -21.91 -24.25
N LEU A 17 -6.84 -21.17 -24.46
CA LEU A 17 -6.57 -20.55 -25.76
C LEU A 17 -5.06 -20.50 -26.08
N ALA A 18 -4.71 -21.45 -26.95
CA ALA A 18 -3.75 -21.50 -28.05
C ALA A 18 -2.55 -20.54 -28.14
N LEU A 19 -1.40 -21.18 -28.41
CA LEU A 19 -0.21 -20.65 -29.08
C LEU A 19 -0.53 -19.96 -30.41
N ALA A 20 0.23 -18.89 -30.73
CA ALA A 20 0.54 -18.51 -32.10
C ALA A 20 2.02 -18.08 -32.19
N LEU A 21 2.83 -18.94 -32.80
CA LEU A 21 4.15 -18.64 -33.35
C LEU A 21 3.97 -17.98 -34.71
N VAL A 22 4.57 -16.82 -34.94
CA VAL A 22 4.90 -16.35 -36.30
C VAL A 22 6.29 -15.73 -36.26
N ALA A 23 7.21 -16.39 -36.96
CA ALA A 23 8.53 -15.89 -37.32
C ALA A 23 8.49 -15.41 -38.78
N THR A 24 8.94 -14.19 -39.05
CA THR A 24 9.35 -13.77 -40.39
C THR A 24 10.49 -12.75 -40.29
N SER A 25 11.65 -13.20 -40.74
CA SER A 25 12.88 -12.43 -40.92
C SER A 25 12.80 -11.62 -42.21
N VAL A 26 13.13 -10.34 -42.18
CA VAL A 26 13.50 -9.57 -43.39
C VAL A 26 14.82 -8.86 -43.12
N LEU A 27 15.87 -9.34 -43.80
CA LEU A 27 17.21 -8.77 -43.83
C LEU A 27 17.20 -7.58 -44.80
N THR A 28 17.41 -6.36 -44.30
CA THR A 28 17.67 -5.17 -45.13
C THR A 28 19.04 -4.61 -44.76
N THR A 29 19.98 -4.75 -45.69
CA THR A 29 21.30 -4.12 -45.64
C THR A 29 21.19 -2.67 -46.10
N ALA A 30 21.22 -1.73 -45.15
CA ALA A 30 21.34 -0.30 -45.43
C ALA A 30 22.74 0.19 -45.07
N LEU A 31 23.36 0.89 -46.01
CA LEU A 31 24.71 1.46 -45.98
C LEU A 31 24.87 2.49 -44.86
N ALA A 32 25.97 2.35 -44.12
CA ALA A 32 26.32 3.17 -42.97
C ALA A 32 26.67 4.62 -43.35
N THR A 33 25.95 5.57 -42.76
CA THR A 33 26.42 6.93 -42.53
C THR A 33 27.01 6.98 -41.12
N PRO A 34 28.24 7.46 -40.91
CA PRO A 34 28.79 7.65 -39.57
C PRO A 34 28.11 8.88 -38.94
N THR A 35 26.91 8.69 -38.41
CA THR A 35 26.35 9.61 -37.42
C THR A 35 27.19 9.42 -36.17
N ALA A 36 27.88 10.47 -35.73
CA ALA A 36 28.50 10.51 -34.41
C ALA A 36 27.40 10.28 -33.37
N ALA A 37 27.25 9.04 -32.93
CA ALA A 37 26.31 8.65 -31.91
C ALA A 37 26.75 9.37 -30.63
N ALA A 38 25.96 10.35 -30.21
CA ALA A 38 26.02 10.84 -28.84
C ALA A 38 25.97 9.62 -27.91
N PRO A 39 26.78 9.57 -26.83
CA PRO A 39 26.70 8.48 -25.89
C PRO A 39 25.26 8.42 -25.39
N ALA A 40 24.55 7.34 -25.74
CA ALA A 40 23.27 7.04 -25.15
C ALA A 40 23.56 6.72 -23.68
N ASP A 41 23.36 7.70 -22.81
CA ASP A 41 23.40 7.54 -21.36
C ASP A 41 22.36 6.47 -21.01
N SER A 42 22.84 5.24 -20.92
CA SER A 42 22.06 4.10 -20.47
C SER A 42 21.82 4.31 -18.98
N ALA A 43 20.77 5.06 -18.65
CA ALA A 43 20.35 5.26 -17.28
C ALA A 43 20.10 3.89 -16.64
N SER A 44 20.95 3.51 -15.68
CA SER A 44 20.80 2.26 -14.95
C SER A 44 19.42 2.21 -14.28
N PRO A 45 18.69 1.07 -14.34
CA PRO A 45 17.39 0.90 -13.68
C PRO A 45 17.39 1.31 -12.20
N ALA A 46 18.51 1.13 -11.50
CA ALA A 46 18.68 1.56 -10.11
C ALA A 46 18.56 3.08 -9.95
N ARG A 47 19.17 3.85 -10.86
CA ARG A 47 19.14 5.32 -10.84
C ARG A 47 17.72 5.85 -11.12
N THR A 48 16.98 5.18 -11.99
CA THR A 48 15.56 5.49 -12.25
C THR A 48 14.68 5.20 -11.04
N ALA A 49 14.89 4.08 -10.34
CA ALA A 49 14.16 3.73 -9.13
C ALA A 49 14.43 4.72 -7.99
N ASP A 50 15.69 5.09 -7.77
CA ASP A 50 16.05 6.12 -6.79
C ASP A 50 15.40 7.47 -7.15
N THR A 51 15.41 7.89 -8.42
CA THR A 51 14.77 9.15 -8.84
C THR A 51 13.26 9.14 -8.61
N ARG A 52 12.58 8.00 -8.82
CA ARG A 52 11.14 7.86 -8.53
C ARG A 52 10.86 7.97 -7.04
N LEU A 53 11.67 7.30 -6.20
CA LEU A 53 11.55 7.36 -4.75
C LEU A 53 11.71 8.79 -4.24
N GLU A 54 12.75 9.50 -4.69
CA GLU A 54 13.01 10.88 -4.27
C GLU A 54 11.83 11.80 -4.65
N ARG A 55 11.26 11.65 -5.86
CA ARG A 55 10.08 12.42 -6.26
C ARG A 55 8.86 12.14 -5.37
N GLN A 56 8.66 10.90 -4.97
CA GLN A 56 7.56 10.54 -4.07
C GLN A 56 7.78 11.10 -2.66
N ILE A 57 9.01 11.06 -2.14
CA ILE A 57 9.37 11.69 -0.86
C ILE A 57 9.14 13.20 -0.93
N GLU A 58 9.57 13.86 -2.00
CA GLU A 58 9.34 15.28 -2.23
C GLU A 58 7.84 15.62 -2.26
N GLY A 59 7.03 14.82 -2.97
CA GLY A 59 5.57 14.98 -2.97
C GLY A 59 4.96 14.87 -1.58
N LEU A 60 5.42 13.94 -0.74
CA LEU A 60 4.96 13.85 0.65
C LEU A 60 5.31 15.10 1.46
N LEU A 61 6.56 15.57 1.36
CA LEU A 61 7.00 16.76 2.08
C LEU A 61 6.27 18.02 1.61
N GLN A 62 5.93 18.09 0.32
CA GLN A 62 5.19 19.20 -0.27
C GLN A 62 3.72 19.23 0.20
N HIS A 63 3.08 18.07 0.32
CA HIS A 63 1.64 17.97 0.60
C HIS A 63 1.29 17.79 2.08
N ASN A 64 2.27 17.56 2.95
CA ASN A 64 2.06 17.38 4.38
C ASN A 64 2.86 18.43 5.16
N GLU A 65 2.18 19.44 5.68
CA GLU A 65 2.82 20.51 6.45
C GLU A 65 3.47 19.95 7.73
N GLY A 66 4.73 20.35 7.98
CA GLY A 66 5.49 19.87 9.14
C GLY A 66 6.07 18.46 9.00
N ALA A 67 5.85 17.78 7.86
CA ALA A 67 6.44 16.48 7.61
C ALA A 67 7.96 16.57 7.43
N GLU A 68 8.68 15.55 7.89
CA GLU A 68 10.14 15.47 7.81
C GLU A 68 10.61 14.10 7.31
N ARG A 69 11.69 14.06 6.53
CA ARG A 69 12.29 12.81 6.09
C ARG A 69 13.06 12.17 7.26
N VAL A 70 12.68 10.94 7.64
CA VAL A 70 13.30 10.19 8.75
C VAL A 70 14.06 8.95 8.30
N GLY A 71 14.02 8.63 7.00
CA GLY A 71 14.76 7.53 6.39
C GLY A 71 14.89 7.68 4.88
N LYS A 72 15.55 6.71 4.23
CA LYS A 72 15.68 6.70 2.77
C LYS A 72 14.31 6.69 2.08
N ASP A 73 13.35 5.98 2.63
CA ASP A 73 12.02 5.70 2.08
C ASP A 73 10.88 6.10 3.04
N ARG A 74 11.19 6.85 4.10
CA ARG A 74 10.26 7.17 5.18
C ARG A 74 10.18 8.66 5.47
N VAL A 75 8.95 9.12 5.68
CA VAL A 75 8.61 10.48 6.08
C VAL A 75 7.75 10.42 7.33
N ARG A 76 8.13 11.15 8.37
CA ARG A 76 7.27 11.37 9.53
C ARG A 76 6.28 12.46 9.18
N LEU A 77 4.98 12.15 9.26
CA LEU A 77 3.91 13.10 8.94
C LEU A 77 3.43 13.85 10.18
N ALA A 78 3.44 13.18 11.33
CA ALA A 78 3.06 13.72 12.62
C ALA A 78 3.78 12.94 13.74
N PRO A 79 3.78 13.41 14.99
CA PRO A 79 4.32 12.64 16.11
C PRO A 79 3.69 11.25 16.20
N GLY A 80 4.51 10.21 16.02
CA GLY A 80 4.08 8.82 16.05
C GLY A 80 3.39 8.31 14.77
N VAL A 81 3.38 9.09 13.68
CA VAL A 81 2.85 8.68 12.38
C VAL A 81 3.93 8.80 11.31
N GLU A 82 4.33 7.66 10.73
CA GLU A 82 5.34 7.60 9.66
C GLU A 82 4.73 6.98 8.40
N MET A 83 5.04 7.52 7.23
CA MET A 83 4.69 6.94 5.93
C MET A 83 5.91 6.34 5.27
N THR A 84 5.76 5.13 4.72
CA THR A 84 6.76 4.47 3.88
C THR A 84 6.30 4.48 2.41
N VAL A 85 7.16 5.00 1.53
CA VAL A 85 6.85 5.25 0.10
C VAL A 85 6.95 4.00 -0.78
N VAL A 86 7.80 3.05 -0.39
CA VAL A 86 7.97 1.79 -1.11
C VAL A 86 7.83 0.68 -0.07
N PRO A 87 6.90 -0.27 -0.21
CA PRO A 87 6.92 -1.45 0.64
C PRO A 87 8.25 -2.12 0.36
N SER A 88 9.04 -2.40 1.40
CA SER A 88 10.38 -2.89 1.16
C SER A 88 10.27 -4.16 0.33
N THR A 89 11.16 -4.38 -0.64
CA THR A 89 11.26 -5.68 -1.32
C THR A 89 11.64 -6.82 -0.35
N ARG A 90 11.77 -6.48 0.94
CA ARG A 90 12.02 -7.32 2.09
C ARG A 90 10.74 -7.65 2.85
N ALA A 91 9.56 -7.41 2.27
CA ALA A 91 8.32 -7.99 2.74
C ALA A 91 8.58 -9.48 3.04
N ALA A 92 8.45 -9.85 4.31
CA ALA A 92 8.59 -11.25 4.72
C ALA A 92 7.61 -12.11 3.93
N ALA A 93 7.76 -13.43 3.96
CA ALA A 93 6.85 -14.34 3.24
C ALA A 93 5.35 -14.16 3.62
N ASP A 94 5.07 -13.47 4.73
CA ASP A 94 3.75 -13.10 5.23
C ASP A 94 3.33 -11.63 4.92
N GLY A 95 4.18 -10.83 4.27
CA GLY A 95 3.93 -9.42 3.95
C GLY A 95 4.20 -8.44 5.11
N THR A 96 4.47 -8.90 6.33
CA THR A 96 4.46 -8.04 7.53
C THR A 96 5.84 -7.63 8.06
N GLY A 97 6.91 -8.24 7.54
CA GLY A 97 8.26 -8.20 8.11
C GLY A 97 8.90 -6.81 8.29
N ASP A 98 8.37 -5.81 7.62
CA ASP A 98 8.83 -4.43 7.64
C ASP A 98 7.97 -3.50 8.52
N CYS A 99 6.90 -4.03 9.14
CA CYS A 99 6.17 -3.35 10.21
C CYS A 99 6.92 -3.55 11.55
N ARG A 100 7.42 -2.45 12.12
CA ARG A 100 8.28 -2.49 13.30
C ARG A 100 7.48 -2.90 14.54
N THR A 101 8.08 -3.72 15.41
CA THR A 101 7.53 -4.01 16.74
C THR A 101 7.18 -2.71 17.48
N GLY A 102 5.99 -2.66 18.08
CA GLY A 102 5.46 -1.49 18.76
C GLY A 102 4.64 -0.55 17.88
N TYR A 103 4.48 -0.84 16.58
CA TYR A 103 3.66 -0.07 15.66
C TYR A 103 2.43 -0.87 15.21
N ALA A 104 1.37 -0.18 14.86
CA ALA A 104 0.31 -0.72 14.02
C ALA A 104 0.49 -0.16 12.61
N CYS A 105 0.47 -1.03 11.59
CA CYS A 105 0.71 -0.66 10.21
C CYS A 105 -0.52 -0.93 9.36
N VAL A 106 -0.83 0.00 8.46
CA VAL A 106 -1.88 -0.15 7.44
C VAL A 106 -1.31 0.12 6.06
N TRP A 107 -1.79 -0.62 5.08
CA TRP A 107 -1.32 -0.55 3.70
C TRP A 107 -2.41 -0.14 2.73
N GLN A 108 -2.00 0.58 1.71
CA GLN A 108 -2.85 1.07 0.63
C GLN A 108 -3.49 -0.06 -0.18
N HIS A 109 -2.81 -1.21 -0.26
CA HIS A 109 -3.25 -2.34 -1.04
C HIS A 109 -3.24 -3.62 -0.20
N ARG A 110 -3.88 -4.65 -0.75
CA ARG A 110 -3.87 -6.00 -0.16
C ARG A 110 -2.44 -6.54 -0.05
N ASP A 111 -2.30 -7.59 0.75
CA ASP A 111 -1.06 -8.35 0.90
C ASP A 111 0.14 -7.48 1.35
N ALA A 112 -0.13 -6.44 2.15
CA ALA A 112 0.88 -5.50 2.65
C ALA A 112 1.69 -4.80 1.53
N THR A 113 1.00 -4.37 0.48
CA THR A 113 1.59 -3.67 -0.66
C THR A 113 1.11 -2.22 -0.81
N GLY A 114 1.76 -1.45 -1.68
CA GLY A 114 1.48 -0.01 -1.85
C GLY A 114 2.13 0.84 -0.75
N TYR A 115 1.67 2.08 -0.61
CA TYR A 115 2.11 2.94 0.49
C TYR A 115 1.69 2.37 1.84
N ARG A 116 2.42 2.72 2.90
CA ARG A 116 2.17 2.24 4.27
C ARG A 116 2.17 3.38 5.28
N LEU A 117 1.21 3.39 6.19
CA LEU A 117 1.22 4.23 7.39
C LEU A 117 1.53 3.38 8.62
N ASP A 118 2.43 3.89 9.46
CA ASP A 118 2.88 3.29 10.70
C ASP A 118 2.46 4.19 11.88
N PHE A 119 1.69 3.64 12.82
CA PHE A 119 1.17 4.36 13.99
C PHE A 119 1.79 3.80 15.27
N TYR A 120 2.37 4.68 16.09
CA TYR A 120 3.07 4.29 17.32
C TYR A 120 2.26 4.53 18.60
N TYR A 121 1.64 5.71 18.75
CA TYR A 121 0.93 6.09 19.97
C TYR A 121 -0.52 5.60 19.99
N TYR A 122 -1.10 5.44 21.18
CA TYR A 122 -2.54 5.24 21.32
C TYR A 122 -3.29 6.52 21.02
N GLY A 123 -4.48 6.41 20.44
CA GLY A 123 -5.29 7.54 20.02
C GLY A 123 -6.13 7.25 18.79
N SER A 124 -6.75 8.31 18.27
CA SER A 124 -7.55 8.29 17.04
C SER A 124 -6.86 9.10 15.96
N TYR A 125 -6.76 8.53 14.76
CA TYR A 125 -6.05 9.08 13.62
C TYR A 125 -7.01 9.18 12.45
N THR A 126 -7.48 10.39 12.14
CA THR A 126 -8.26 10.67 10.94
C THR A 126 -7.38 10.59 9.71
N LEU A 127 -7.67 9.67 8.79
CA LEU A 127 -6.85 9.38 7.63
C LEU A 127 -6.85 10.50 6.58
N SER A 128 -7.89 11.34 6.55
CA SER A 128 -7.91 12.52 5.67
C SER A 128 -6.90 13.62 6.04
N ASN A 129 -6.27 13.53 7.23
CA ASN A 129 -5.19 14.43 7.62
C ASN A 129 -3.84 14.06 7.00
N TYR A 130 -3.74 12.90 6.33
CA TYR A 130 -2.50 12.42 5.71
C TYR A 130 -2.66 12.37 4.19
N THR A 131 -1.71 12.97 3.49
CA THR A 131 -1.76 13.08 2.03
C THR A 131 -0.68 12.22 1.39
N MET A 132 -1.04 11.47 0.35
CA MET A 132 -0.14 10.66 -0.48
C MET A 132 0.76 11.54 -1.37
N PRO A 133 1.81 10.97 -2.01
CA PRO A 133 2.76 11.76 -2.80
C PRO A 133 2.16 12.54 -3.98
N ASP A 134 0.99 12.14 -4.46
CA ASP A 134 0.27 12.76 -5.57
C ASP A 134 -0.75 13.83 -5.10
N GLY A 135 -0.78 14.13 -3.81
CA GLY A 135 -1.72 15.10 -3.24
C GLY A 135 -3.09 14.52 -2.89
N SER A 136 -3.33 13.23 -3.12
CA SER A 136 -4.59 12.59 -2.76
C SER A 136 -4.62 12.14 -1.29
N SER A 137 -5.81 12.09 -0.71
CA SER A 137 -6.04 11.74 0.70
C SER A 137 -5.84 10.24 0.97
N TRP A 138 -5.37 9.91 2.18
CA TRP A 138 -5.34 8.53 2.71
C TRP A 138 -6.70 7.97 3.12
N GLN A 139 -7.72 8.83 3.17
CA GLN A 139 -9.12 8.41 3.35
C GLN A 139 -9.50 7.38 2.28
N ASP A 140 -10.16 6.29 2.70
CA ASP A 140 -10.63 5.24 1.79
C ASP A 140 -9.50 4.61 0.98
N LYS A 141 -8.39 4.30 1.65
CA LYS A 141 -7.22 3.64 1.02
C LYS A 141 -6.75 2.39 1.75
N VAL A 142 -7.27 2.09 2.93
CA VAL A 142 -6.74 0.95 3.69
C VAL A 142 -7.32 -0.35 3.15
N SER A 143 -6.44 -1.20 2.65
CA SER A 143 -6.78 -2.52 2.11
C SER A 143 -6.25 -3.67 2.99
N SER A 144 -5.17 -3.47 3.74
CA SER A 144 -4.63 -4.48 4.68
C SER A 144 -3.99 -3.85 5.92
N TYR A 145 -3.85 -4.62 7.01
CA TYR A 145 -3.22 -4.14 8.23
C TYR A 145 -2.48 -5.23 9.01
N TYR A 146 -1.56 -4.81 9.87
CA TYR A 146 -0.85 -5.65 10.82
C TYR A 146 -0.65 -4.88 12.12
N ASN A 147 -1.03 -5.49 13.23
CA ASN A 147 -0.79 -4.95 14.55
C ASN A 147 0.48 -5.55 15.14
N ALA A 148 1.63 -4.89 15.00
CA ALA A 148 2.89 -5.33 15.61
C ALA A 148 3.08 -4.81 17.04
N GLN A 149 2.04 -4.24 17.65
CA GLN A 149 2.07 -3.75 19.03
C GLN A 149 1.99 -4.91 20.03
N THR A 150 2.49 -4.69 21.25
CA THR A 150 2.51 -5.68 22.34
C THR A 150 1.58 -5.25 23.47
N GLY A 151 1.43 -6.11 24.51
CA GLY A 151 0.77 -5.71 25.76
C GLY A 151 -0.75 -5.58 25.70
N GLY A 152 -1.42 -6.29 24.79
CA GLY A 152 -2.89 -6.26 24.67
C GLY A 152 -3.42 -5.18 23.74
N ALA A 153 -2.55 -4.40 23.10
CA ALA A 153 -2.91 -3.35 22.16
C ALA A 153 -3.85 -3.83 21.04
N TRP A 154 -4.74 -2.94 20.62
CA TRP A 154 -5.69 -3.13 19.53
C TRP A 154 -5.55 -2.04 18.48
N ILE A 155 -5.77 -2.43 17.23
CA ILE A 155 -6.05 -1.52 16.12
C ILE A 155 -7.49 -1.72 15.67
N VAL A 156 -8.19 -0.63 15.38
CA VAL A 156 -9.51 -0.63 14.76
C VAL A 156 -9.52 0.37 13.61
N GLY A 157 -10.00 -0.08 12.45
CA GLY A 157 -10.37 0.79 11.34
C GLY A 157 -11.87 1.08 11.39
N ARG A 158 -12.23 2.34 11.14
CA ARG A 158 -13.62 2.79 11.09
C ARG A 158 -13.94 3.53 9.81
N ASN A 159 -15.17 3.35 9.34
CA ASN A 159 -15.78 4.09 8.24
C ASN A 159 -16.84 5.04 8.81
N TRP A 160 -16.98 6.23 8.24
CA TRP A 160 -18.09 7.13 8.50
C TRP A 160 -19.31 6.66 7.70
N ASP A 161 -20.31 6.17 8.41
CA ASP A 161 -21.58 5.76 7.83
C ASP A 161 -22.59 6.91 7.97
N SER A 162 -23.00 7.48 6.83
CA SER A 162 -23.99 8.56 6.77
C SER A 162 -25.39 8.15 7.19
N ASP A 163 -25.74 6.88 6.99
CA ASP A 163 -27.07 6.34 7.33
C ASP A 163 -27.18 6.11 8.84
N LEU A 164 -26.06 5.76 9.50
CA LEU A 164 -25.97 5.64 10.95
C LEU A 164 -25.61 6.96 11.66
N GLY A 165 -25.13 7.95 10.91
CA GLY A 165 -24.68 9.24 11.45
C GLY A 165 -23.47 9.12 12.37
N GLY A 166 -22.57 8.16 12.12
CA GLY A 166 -21.45 7.87 13.01
C GLY A 166 -20.41 6.91 12.43
N LEU A 167 -19.41 6.59 13.25
CA LEU A 167 -18.30 5.72 12.86
C LEU A 167 -18.64 4.23 13.11
N GLU A 168 -18.67 3.44 12.03
CA GLU A 168 -18.82 1.99 12.06
C GLU A 168 -17.45 1.31 12.18
N TRP A 169 -17.35 0.25 12.99
CA TRP A 169 -16.18 -0.64 12.98
C TRP A 169 -16.19 -1.45 11.70
N ILE A 170 -15.10 -1.38 10.92
CA ILE A 170 -14.97 -2.14 9.67
C ILE A 170 -13.88 -3.22 9.66
N PHE A 171 -12.81 -3.04 10.46
CA PHE A 171 -11.81 -4.07 10.72
C PHE A 171 -11.07 -3.78 12.03
N GLY A 172 -10.36 -4.77 12.57
CA GLY A 172 -9.52 -4.54 13.73
C GLY A 172 -9.06 -5.81 14.41
N GLY A 173 -8.05 -5.70 15.25
CA GLY A 173 -7.41 -6.87 15.84
C GLY A 173 -6.46 -6.56 16.99
N PRO A 174 -6.24 -7.53 17.90
CA PRO A 174 -5.22 -7.42 18.92
C PRO A 174 -3.81 -7.48 18.30
N GLY A 175 -2.80 -7.20 19.12
CA GLY A 175 -1.39 -7.38 18.77
C GLY A 175 -1.08 -8.77 18.21
N GLY A 176 -0.20 -8.81 17.22
CA GLY A 176 0.15 -9.99 16.44
C GLY A 176 -0.84 -10.34 15.31
N ARG A 177 -1.98 -9.64 15.18
CA ARG A 177 -2.97 -9.93 14.12
C ARG A 177 -2.60 -9.24 12.80
N TYR A 178 -2.57 -10.05 11.73
CA TYR A 178 -2.44 -9.63 10.34
C TYR A 178 -3.73 -9.94 9.58
N GLU A 179 -4.16 -9.03 8.70
CA GLU A 179 -5.24 -9.26 7.75
C GLU A 179 -4.84 -8.73 6.38
N ALA A 180 -4.63 -9.65 5.43
CA ALA A 180 -4.13 -9.34 4.09
C ALA A 180 -5.15 -8.64 3.18
N LEU A 181 -6.43 -8.70 3.54
CA LEU A 181 -7.51 -7.98 2.88
C LEU A 181 -8.61 -7.71 3.91
N VAL A 182 -8.83 -6.45 4.25
CA VAL A 182 -9.91 -6.07 5.16
C VAL A 182 -11.26 -6.19 4.46
N SER A 183 -12.28 -6.64 5.17
CA SER A 183 -13.61 -6.90 4.59
C SER A 183 -14.26 -5.66 3.95
N ALA A 184 -13.94 -4.48 4.49
CA ALA A 184 -14.37 -3.16 4.03
C ALA A 184 -13.23 -2.43 3.31
N ASN A 185 -12.62 -3.14 2.35
CA ASN A 185 -11.48 -2.70 1.58
C ASN A 185 -11.68 -1.26 1.05
N ASP A 186 -10.74 -0.37 1.36
CA ASP A 186 -10.74 1.03 0.93
C ASP A 186 -11.94 1.84 1.46
N GLN A 187 -12.37 1.60 2.71
CA GLN A 187 -13.45 2.37 3.37
C GLN A 187 -13.02 2.98 4.71
N ALA A 188 -11.74 2.91 5.07
CA ALA A 188 -11.29 3.45 6.35
C ALA A 188 -11.14 4.97 6.30
N ASP A 189 -11.79 5.64 7.24
CA ASP A 189 -11.66 7.07 7.52
C ASP A 189 -10.80 7.33 8.76
N VAL A 190 -10.84 6.44 9.74
CA VAL A 190 -10.19 6.59 11.04
C VAL A 190 -9.50 5.31 11.45
N ILE A 191 -8.28 5.44 11.99
CA ILE A 191 -7.59 4.37 12.70
C ILE A 191 -7.57 4.70 14.19
N GLU A 192 -8.03 3.77 15.03
CA GLU A 192 -7.99 3.90 16.48
C GLU A 192 -7.04 2.85 17.07
N LEU A 193 -6.16 3.29 17.95
CA LEU A 193 -5.25 2.45 18.71
C LEU A 193 -5.52 2.58 20.20
N TYR A 194 -5.70 1.46 20.90
CA TYR A 194 -5.96 1.42 22.34
C TYR A 194 -5.28 0.20 23.00
N ALA A 195 -5.18 0.20 24.33
CA ALA A 195 -4.56 -0.85 25.16
C ALA A 195 -5.58 -1.49 26.09
#